data_AF-A0A7X7API2-F1
#
_entry.id   AF-A0A7X7API2-F1
#
_cell.length_a   1.000
_cell.length_b   1.000
_cell.length_c   1.000
_cell.angle_alpha   90.00
_cell.angle_beta   90.00
_cell.angle_gamma   90.00
#
_symmetry.space_group_name_H-M   'P 1'
#
loop_
_entity.id
_entity.type
_entity.pdbx_description
1 polymer ?
#
loop_
_entity_poly.entity_id
_entity_poly.type
_entity_poly.pdbx_seq_one_letter_code
_entity_poly.pdbx_strand_id
1 'polypeptide(L)' 'VTGTDQDPQDLNESIKTLENAGAIVMPSNAPAVRLVDCIMKAAAL' A
#
# COMPACT_ATOMS: atom_id res chain seq x y z
N VAL A 1 1.77 2.07 -3.91
CA VAL A 1 2.10 2.14 -5.36
C VAL A 1 1.57 3.46 -5.91
N THR A 2 2.18 3.98 -6.96
CA THR A 2 1.78 5.23 -7.61
C THR A 2 1.84 5.03 -9.12
N GLY A 3 0.90 5.61 -9.85
CA GLY A 3 0.81 5.50 -11.30
C GLY A 3 -0.52 6.08 -11.78
N THR A 4 -0.81 5.86 -13.05
CA THR A 4 -2.08 6.20 -13.71
C THR A 4 -2.69 4.95 -14.33
N ASP A 5 -3.95 5.06 -14.75
CA ASP A 5 -4.65 4.03 -15.53
C ASP A 5 -4.10 3.88 -16.97
N GLN A 6 -3.27 4.83 -17.43
CA GLN A 6 -2.65 4.80 -18.75
C GLN A 6 -1.25 4.18 -18.73
N ASP A 7 -0.70 3.87 -17.55
CA ASP A 7 0.62 3.24 -17.45
C ASP A 7 0.56 1.80 -18.00
N PRO A 8 1.59 1.32 -18.72
CA PRO A 8 1.60 -0.04 -19.29
C PRO A 8 1.43 -1.17 -18.26
N GLN A 9 1.68 -0.88 -16.99
CA GLN A 9 1.63 -1.84 -15.88
C GLN A 9 0.24 -1.97 -15.25
N ASP A 10 -0.74 -1.17 -15.69
CA ASP A 10 -2.09 -1.02 -15.12
C ASP A 10 -2.06 -0.87 -13.59
N LEU A 11 -2.25 0.37 -13.11
CA LEU A 11 -2.26 0.64 -11.67
C LEU A 11 -3.23 -0.26 -10.90
N ASN A 12 -4.40 -0.57 -11.47
CA ASN A 12 -5.41 -1.41 -10.80
C ASN A 12 -4.97 -2.87 -10.73
N GLU A 13 -4.32 -3.39 -11.77
CA GLU A 13 -3.76 -4.75 -11.75
C GLU A 13 -2.63 -4.87 -10.72
N SER A 14 -1.77 -3.86 -10.65
CA SER A 14 -0.71 -3.76 -9.64
C SER A 14 -1.26 -3.74 -8.22
N ILE A 15 -2.31 -2.95 -7.95
CA ILE A 15 -2.99 -2.90 -6.64
C ILE A 15 -3.57 -4.28 -6.28
N LYS A 16 -4.34 -4.89 -7.19
CA LYS A 16 -4.95 -6.21 -6.96
C LYS A 16 -3.91 -7.29 -6.68
N THR A 17 -2.81 -7.29 -7.42
CA THR A 17 -1.72 -8.25 -7.23
C THR A 17 -1.10 -8.13 -5.85
N LEU A 18 -0.86 -6.90 -5.38
CA LEU A 18 -0.31 -6.65 -4.05
C LEU A 18 -1.29 -7.07 -2.94
N GLU A 19 -2.57 -6.73 -3.07
CA GLU A 19 -3.61 -7.12 -2.11
C GLU A 19 -3.76 -8.64 -2.04
N ASN A 20 -3.74 -9.33 -3.18
CA ASN A 20 -3.78 -10.79 -3.25
C ASN A 20 -2.55 -11.46 -2.58
N ALA A 21 -1.40 -10.79 -2.59
CA ALA A 21 -0.20 -11.24 -1.88
C ALA A 21 -0.26 -10.93 -0.36
N GLY A 22 -1.33 -10.30 0.12
CA GLY A 22 -1.51 -9.92 1.52
C GLY A 22 -0.93 -8.55 1.90
N ALA A 23 -0.49 -7.74 0.92
CA ALA A 23 -0.02 -6.40 1.20
C ALA A 23 -1.19 -5.44 1.43
N ILE A 24 -1.08 -4.56 2.42
CA ILE A 24 -2.03 -3.48 2.65
C ILE A 24 -1.67 -2.31 1.74
N VAL A 25 -2.46 -2.09 0.69
CA VAL A 25 -2.28 -0.96 -0.22
C VAL A 25 -3.13 0.22 0.27
N MET A 26 -2.53 1.42 0.28
CA MET A 26 -3.18 2.65 0.74
C MET A 26 -3.11 3.73 -0.33
N PRO A 27 -4.08 4.68 -0.34
CA PRO A 27 -4.17 5.71 -1.38
C PRO A 27 -3.06 6.77 -1.31
N SER A 28 -2.33 6.88 -0.19
CA SER A 28 -1.16 7.77 -0.08
C SER A 28 -0.20 7.34 1.02
N ASN A 29 0.97 7.98 1.05
CA ASN A 29 2.01 7.71 2.05
C ASN A 29 1.59 8.13 3.47
N ALA A 30 0.75 9.15 3.62
CA ALA A 30 0.35 9.66 4.94
C ALA A 30 -0.39 8.61 5.82
N PRO A 31 -1.48 7.97 5.36
CA PRO A 31 -2.12 6.89 6.12
C PRO A 31 -1.23 5.64 6.23
N ALA A 32 -0.38 5.35 5.23
CA ALA A 32 0.54 4.22 5.28
C ALA A 32 1.54 4.36 6.42
N VAL A 33 2.18 5.53 6.55
CA VAL A 33 3.12 5.81 7.64
C VAL A 33 2.43 5.79 9.00
N ARG A 34 1.19 6.30 9.11
CA ARG A 34 0.42 6.25 10.36
C ARG A 34 0.12 4.81 10.79
N LEU A 35 -0.24 3.93 9.85
CA LEU A 35 -0.45 2.52 10.16
C LEU A 35 0.85 1.87 10.64
N VAL A 36 1.96 2.13 9.95
CA VAL A 36 3.27 1.60 10.35
C VAL A 36 3.62 2.06 11.77
N ASP A 37 3.47 3.35 12.09
CA ASP A 37 3.71 3.88 13.45
C ASP A 37 2.85 3.16 14.51
N CYS A 38 1.56 2.91 14.22
CA CYS A 38 0.69 2.12 15.09
C CYS A 38 1.18 0.68 15.27
N ILE A 39 1.62 0.02 14.19
CA ILE A 39 2.16 -1.35 14.25
C ILE A 39 3.42 -1.40 15.09
N MET A 40 4.36 -0.47 14.90
CA MET A 40 5.61 -0.41 15.66
C MET A 40 5.35 -0.21 17.16
N LYS A 41 4.48 0.74 17.50
CA LYS A 41 4.05 0.98 18.89
C LYS A 41 3.39 -0.24 19.52
N ALA A 42 2.54 -0.94 18.77
CA ALA A 42 1.89 -2.16 19.24
C ALA A 42 2.87 -3.33 19.38
N ALA A 43 3.89 -3.40 18.53
CA ALA A 43 4.93 -4.43 18.57
C ALA A 43 6.05 -4.15 19.59
N ALA A 44 6.03 -2.99 20.26
CA ALA A 44 7.09 -2.52 21.16
C ALA A 44 8.48 -2.47 20.50
N LEU A 45 8.51 -2.13 19.21
CA LEU A 45 9.72 -1.94 18.39
C LEU A 45 10.09 -0.47 18.26
#